data_AF-A0A931VR34-F1
#
_entry.id   AF-A0A931VR34-F1
#
_cell.length_a   1.000
_cell.length_b   1.000
_cell.length_c   1.000
_cell.angle_alpha   90.00
_cell.angle_beta   90.00
_cell.angle_gamma   90.00
#
_symmetry.space_group_name_H-M   'P 1'
#
loop_
_entity.id
_entity.type
_entity.pdbx_description
1 polymer ?
#
loop_
_entity_poly.entity_id
_entity_poly.type
_entity_poly.pdbx_seq_one_letter_code
_entity_poly.pdbx_strand_id
1 'polypeptide(L)'
;MRETDDGKIIANFVLSGGSADQAGRKWGAEILSLDGKPISDVIDATVPWSSPFSNPINKRLQQLRYATRFKMDKGQVEVKFKNPGGGEQTAKLAVTNERDSFNFSSFYAGQPPTSLPVEFNVLPNGFGYIKVNSFLDNDVLSIQVWERAIKYFNDNQVPGVILDMRNNGGGSAWLADQMAAYFFDKEIVVGNTAYYNKGSGEFYMDPGDQASMIPPPANLQYSGPVAVIVGPACASACEFFSYNMTINGRAAIVGQYPTEGAGGSVEDFMMPENIQVQLTIGRAVDAQGNVHLEGKGVVPTIKVPVTAETLLKQANGEDVVLEAAEKVVSQPLGAGLTPSGPPKIADAAAAKSALSSAPYLEDKAREKYNAADFSKPGTLAYTVSLAQSDQVIWTSGWCATTKDILESNFKAFKFKFVLDGQDVSSQAQTVDGKSGSQECRSLYYVLTDWPAGEHRLTTTVTYTSKINDGTADYAPGDYVLDYSVYVKP
;
A
#
# COMPACT_ATOMS: atom_id res chain seq x y z
N MET A 1 -23.98 2.42 -9.39
CA MET A 1 -23.96 1.21 -8.56
C MET A 1 -22.54 0.69 -8.49
N ARG A 2 -22.26 -0.13 -7.48
CA ARG A 2 -20.93 -0.69 -7.25
C ARG A 2 -21.05 -2.15 -6.84
N GLU A 3 -20.10 -2.95 -7.28
CA GLU A 3 -19.92 -4.34 -6.84
C GLU A 3 -18.95 -4.34 -5.65
N THR A 4 -19.38 -4.95 -4.54
CA THR A 4 -18.54 -5.16 -3.35
C THR A 4 -17.71 -6.42 -3.50
N ASP A 5 -16.63 -6.54 -2.72
CA ASP A 5 -15.71 -7.69 -2.76
C ASP A 5 -16.43 -9.03 -2.43
N ASP A 6 -17.56 -9.00 -1.72
CA ASP A 6 -18.41 -10.18 -1.46
C ASP A 6 -19.43 -10.48 -2.58
N GLY A 7 -19.34 -9.77 -3.72
CA GLY A 7 -20.11 -10.01 -4.93
C GLY A 7 -21.50 -9.34 -4.97
N LYS A 8 -21.87 -8.52 -3.98
CA LYS A 8 -23.16 -7.82 -3.99
C LYS A 8 -23.10 -6.58 -4.89
N ILE A 9 -24.17 -6.33 -5.64
CA ILE A 9 -24.33 -5.10 -6.42
C ILE A 9 -25.18 -4.13 -5.61
N ILE A 10 -24.60 -3.03 -5.13
CA ILE A 10 -25.29 -2.06 -4.28
C ILE A 10 -25.49 -0.70 -4.94
N ALA A 11 -26.56 -0.01 -4.55
CA ALA A 11 -26.79 1.39 -4.86
C ALA A 11 -25.89 2.29 -3.99
N ASN A 12 -24.71 2.63 -4.49
CA ASN A 12 -23.77 3.56 -3.82
C ASN A 12 -24.04 5.04 -4.12
N PHE A 13 -25.14 5.35 -4.82
CA PHE A 13 -25.64 6.70 -5.10
C PHE A 13 -27.15 6.64 -5.35
N VAL A 14 -27.89 7.55 -4.72
CA VAL A 14 -29.33 7.73 -4.95
C VAL A 14 -29.59 9.24 -5.00
N LEU A 15 -30.07 9.73 -6.16
CA LEU A 15 -30.42 11.13 -6.32
C LEU A 15 -31.69 11.46 -5.53
N SER A 16 -31.60 12.41 -4.60
CA SER A 16 -32.76 12.88 -3.84
C SER A 16 -33.85 13.42 -4.77
N GLY A 17 -35.10 12.98 -4.55
CA GLY A 17 -36.24 13.32 -5.39
C GLY A 17 -36.27 12.63 -6.75
N GLY A 18 -35.26 11.86 -7.14
CA GLY A 18 -35.22 11.10 -8.38
C GLY A 18 -36.08 9.83 -8.34
N SER A 19 -36.27 9.17 -9.49
CA SER A 19 -37.14 7.98 -9.62
C SER A 19 -36.85 6.89 -8.57
N ALA A 20 -35.57 6.68 -8.26
CA ALA A 20 -35.12 5.68 -7.29
C ALA A 20 -35.50 6.02 -5.85
N ASP A 21 -35.31 7.29 -5.47
CA ASP A 21 -35.65 7.79 -4.14
C ASP A 21 -37.17 7.79 -3.94
N GLN A 22 -37.93 8.22 -4.95
CA GLN A 22 -39.40 8.16 -4.96
C GLN A 22 -39.94 6.73 -4.82
N ALA A 23 -39.21 5.74 -5.34
CA ALA A 23 -39.52 4.32 -5.17
C ALA A 23 -39.06 3.74 -3.81
N GLY A 24 -38.52 4.57 -2.93
CA GLY A 24 -38.06 4.18 -1.58
C GLY A 24 -36.72 3.44 -1.56
N ARG A 25 -35.94 3.46 -2.65
CA ARG A 25 -34.62 2.83 -2.67
C ARG A 25 -33.62 3.69 -1.89
N LYS A 26 -33.00 3.10 -0.90
CA LYS A 26 -32.00 3.76 -0.05
C LYS A 26 -30.59 3.52 -0.58
N TRP A 27 -29.66 4.37 -0.14
CA TRP A 27 -28.23 4.09 -0.28
C TRP A 27 -27.90 2.72 0.34
N GLY A 28 -27.02 1.96 -0.30
CA GLY A 28 -26.64 0.61 0.13
C GLY A 28 -27.65 -0.48 -0.20
N ALA A 29 -28.76 -0.16 -0.88
CA ALA A 29 -29.71 -1.17 -1.33
C ALA A 29 -29.04 -2.14 -2.32
N GLU A 30 -29.19 -3.44 -2.08
CA GLU A 30 -28.76 -4.50 -2.98
C GLU A 30 -29.70 -4.55 -4.18
N ILE A 31 -29.17 -4.41 -5.39
CA ILE A 31 -29.92 -4.50 -6.64
C ILE A 31 -29.87 -5.95 -7.08
N LEU A 32 -31.03 -6.58 -7.28
CA LEU A 32 -31.14 -8.02 -7.56
C LEU A 32 -31.40 -8.29 -9.04
N SER A 33 -32.27 -7.50 -9.67
CA SER A 33 -32.62 -7.64 -11.09
C SER A 33 -33.10 -6.33 -11.70
N LEU A 34 -32.94 -6.22 -13.03
CA LEU A 34 -33.57 -5.20 -13.87
C LEU A 34 -34.40 -5.89 -14.96
N ASP A 35 -35.67 -5.50 -15.12
CA ASP A 35 -36.65 -6.10 -16.03
C ASP A 35 -36.69 -7.64 -15.95
N GLY A 36 -36.69 -8.16 -14.72
CA GLY A 36 -36.74 -9.60 -14.44
C GLY A 36 -35.43 -10.36 -14.69
N LYS A 37 -34.39 -9.73 -15.24
CA LYS A 37 -33.08 -10.37 -15.45
C LYS A 37 -32.15 -10.15 -14.26
N PRO A 38 -31.45 -11.19 -13.76
CA PRO A 38 -30.46 -11.03 -12.70
C PRO A 38 -29.48 -9.90 -12.99
N ILE A 39 -29.14 -9.11 -11.98
CA ILE A 39 -28.31 -7.91 -12.17
C ILE A 39 -26.93 -8.24 -12.76
N SER A 40 -26.36 -9.40 -12.39
CA SER A 40 -25.10 -9.90 -12.93
C SER A 40 -25.15 -10.00 -14.45
N ASP A 41 -26.20 -10.63 -14.97
CA ASP A 41 -26.39 -10.88 -16.39
C ASP A 41 -26.62 -9.57 -17.15
N VAL A 42 -27.30 -8.60 -16.51
CA VAL A 42 -27.49 -7.27 -17.08
C VAL A 42 -26.15 -6.53 -17.18
N ILE A 43 -25.29 -6.59 -16.16
CA ILE A 43 -23.98 -5.96 -16.18
C ILE A 43 -23.07 -6.64 -17.22
N ASP A 44 -23.05 -7.97 -17.27
CA ASP A 44 -22.24 -8.74 -18.22
C ASP A 44 -22.62 -8.45 -19.68
N ALA A 45 -23.92 -8.31 -19.96
CA ALA A 45 -24.43 -7.95 -21.27
C ALA A 45 -24.33 -6.46 -21.61
N THR A 46 -23.98 -5.60 -20.65
CA THR A 46 -23.87 -4.16 -20.87
C THR A 46 -22.68 -3.85 -21.77
N VAL A 47 -22.91 -3.04 -22.81
CA VAL A 47 -21.87 -2.46 -23.66
C VAL A 47 -21.49 -1.08 -23.11
N PRO A 48 -20.34 -0.94 -22.44
CA PRO A 48 -19.84 0.36 -22.02
C PRO A 48 -19.32 1.15 -23.23
N TRP A 49 -19.88 2.35 -23.45
CA TRP A 49 -19.57 3.20 -24.60
C TRP A 49 -18.27 3.98 -24.48
N SER A 50 -17.58 3.87 -23.33
CA SER A 50 -16.29 4.50 -23.08
C SER A 50 -15.10 3.60 -23.43
N SER A 51 -15.30 2.60 -24.28
CA SER A 51 -14.24 1.68 -24.77
C SER A 51 -13.17 2.43 -25.58
N PRO A 52 -11.94 1.88 -25.75
CA PRO A 52 -11.48 0.52 -25.38
C PRO A 52 -11.10 0.33 -23.90
N PHE A 53 -10.89 -0.92 -23.47
CA PHE A 53 -10.38 -1.26 -22.13
C PHE A 53 -9.33 -2.36 -22.26
N SER A 54 -8.13 -2.11 -21.76
CA SER A 54 -7.09 -3.14 -21.67
C SER A 54 -7.32 -4.07 -20.48
N ASN A 55 -7.68 -3.54 -19.32
CA ASN A 55 -7.94 -4.31 -18.10
C ASN A 55 -9.42 -4.74 -17.97
N PRO A 56 -9.73 -6.05 -17.75
CA PRO A 56 -11.09 -6.52 -17.50
C PRO A 56 -11.78 -5.87 -16.30
N ILE A 57 -11.03 -5.44 -15.28
CA ILE A 57 -11.56 -4.73 -14.11
C ILE A 57 -12.11 -3.36 -14.54
N ASN A 58 -11.36 -2.60 -15.34
CA ASN A 58 -11.82 -1.32 -15.89
C ASN A 58 -13.08 -1.49 -16.73
N LYS A 59 -13.13 -2.52 -17.59
CA LYS A 59 -14.34 -2.87 -18.35
C LYS A 59 -15.53 -3.13 -17.42
N ARG A 60 -15.36 -3.95 -16.38
CA ARG A 60 -16.42 -4.27 -15.40
C ARG A 60 -16.93 -3.03 -14.67
N LEU A 61 -16.02 -2.14 -14.25
CA LEU A 61 -16.37 -0.88 -13.60
C LEU A 61 -17.19 0.04 -14.54
N GLN A 62 -16.86 0.07 -15.82
CA GLN A 62 -17.65 0.81 -16.82
C GLN A 62 -18.98 0.11 -17.11
N GLN A 63 -19.05 -1.22 -17.18
CA GLN A 63 -20.31 -1.95 -17.28
C GLN A 63 -21.27 -1.59 -16.12
N LEU A 64 -20.77 -1.56 -14.88
CA LEU A 64 -21.54 -1.10 -13.71
C LEU A 64 -22.07 0.34 -13.86
N ARG A 65 -21.28 1.22 -14.47
CA ARG A 65 -21.65 2.62 -14.74
C ARG A 65 -22.73 2.76 -15.83
N TYR A 66 -22.68 1.91 -16.86
CA TYR A 66 -23.60 1.96 -18.00
C TYR A 66 -24.85 1.09 -17.84
N ALA A 67 -24.85 0.09 -16.96
CA ALA A 67 -25.95 -0.89 -16.83
C ALA A 67 -27.29 -0.31 -16.34
N THR A 68 -27.30 0.92 -15.84
CA THR A 68 -28.54 1.66 -15.48
C THR A 68 -28.92 2.73 -16.51
N ARG A 69 -28.28 2.75 -17.68
CA ARG A 69 -28.54 3.72 -18.75
C ARG A 69 -29.40 3.09 -19.83
N PHE A 70 -30.57 3.68 -20.04
CA PHE A 70 -31.56 3.21 -21.00
C PHE A 70 -31.88 4.31 -21.99
N LYS A 71 -32.35 3.92 -23.20
CA LYS A 71 -32.94 4.88 -24.13
C LYS A 71 -34.21 5.50 -23.53
N MET A 72 -34.43 6.79 -23.76
CA MET A 72 -35.55 7.53 -23.19
C MET A 72 -36.93 6.97 -23.61
N ASP A 73 -37.03 6.41 -24.81
CA ASP A 73 -38.24 5.78 -25.35
C ASP A 73 -38.65 4.50 -24.59
N LYS A 74 -37.75 3.91 -23.78
CA LYS A 74 -38.07 2.77 -22.90
C LYS A 74 -39.12 3.14 -21.84
N GLY A 75 -39.18 4.40 -21.41
CA GLY A 75 -40.17 4.93 -20.46
C GLY A 75 -39.96 4.48 -19.00
N GLN A 76 -39.99 3.18 -18.71
CA GLN A 76 -39.81 2.64 -17.36
C GLN A 76 -38.94 1.37 -17.34
N VAL A 77 -38.35 1.10 -16.18
CA VAL A 77 -37.55 -0.10 -15.88
C VAL A 77 -38.06 -0.70 -14.59
N GLU A 78 -38.36 -2.00 -14.58
CA GLU A 78 -38.64 -2.71 -13.33
C GLU A 78 -37.34 -3.04 -12.61
N VAL A 79 -37.26 -2.75 -11.32
CA VAL A 79 -36.08 -3.02 -10.50
C VAL A 79 -36.49 -3.78 -9.26
N LYS A 80 -35.88 -4.95 -9.05
CA LYS A 80 -35.96 -5.69 -7.80
C LYS A 80 -34.74 -5.36 -6.95
N PHE A 81 -34.96 -4.96 -5.70
CA PHE A 81 -33.89 -4.57 -4.79
C PHE A 81 -34.23 -4.90 -3.33
N LYS A 82 -33.22 -4.86 -2.45
CA LYS A 82 -33.37 -5.07 -1.02
C LYS A 82 -32.68 -3.93 -0.28
N ASN A 83 -33.46 -3.10 0.41
CA ASN A 83 -32.91 -2.04 1.25
C ASN A 83 -32.14 -2.63 2.47
N PRO A 84 -31.14 -1.92 3.02
CA PRO A 84 -30.45 -2.37 4.24
C PRO A 84 -31.43 -2.66 5.38
N GLY A 85 -31.35 -3.86 5.95
CA GLY A 85 -32.25 -4.33 7.02
C GLY A 85 -33.69 -4.64 6.60
N GLY A 86 -34.02 -4.53 5.30
CA GLY A 86 -35.36 -4.76 4.76
C GLY A 86 -35.52 -6.09 4.02
N GLY A 87 -36.75 -6.36 3.58
CA GLY A 87 -37.07 -7.43 2.63
C GLY A 87 -36.88 -7.00 1.17
N GLU A 88 -37.08 -7.93 0.25
CA GLU A 88 -37.07 -7.65 -1.19
C GLU A 88 -38.25 -6.77 -1.59
N GLN A 89 -38.02 -5.86 -2.53
CA GLN A 89 -38.99 -4.91 -3.07
C GLN A 89 -38.85 -4.88 -4.59
N THR A 90 -39.97 -4.68 -5.28
CA THR A 90 -40.00 -4.47 -6.73
C THR A 90 -40.66 -3.13 -7.02
N ALA A 91 -40.04 -2.30 -7.86
CA ALA A 91 -40.59 -1.01 -8.26
C ALA A 91 -40.35 -0.74 -9.74
N LYS A 92 -41.24 0.04 -10.36
CA LYS A 92 -41.04 0.56 -11.72
C LYS A 92 -40.48 1.98 -11.64
N LEU A 93 -39.27 2.17 -12.14
CA LEU A 93 -38.57 3.44 -12.17
C LEU A 93 -38.75 4.09 -13.53
N ALA A 94 -39.13 5.36 -13.58
CA ALA A 94 -39.12 6.13 -14.81
C ALA A 94 -37.68 6.34 -15.32
N VAL A 95 -37.48 6.13 -16.62
CA VAL A 95 -36.25 6.50 -17.33
C VAL A 95 -36.27 8.02 -17.49
N THR A 96 -35.27 8.69 -16.92
CA THR A 96 -35.18 10.16 -16.87
C THR A 96 -33.82 10.62 -17.38
N ASN A 97 -33.76 11.88 -17.84
CA ASN A 97 -32.49 12.51 -18.20
C ASN A 97 -31.75 12.95 -16.92
N GLU A 98 -31.04 12.01 -16.31
CA GLU A 98 -30.32 12.17 -15.05
C GLU A 98 -28.82 11.92 -15.26
N ARG A 99 -27.99 12.90 -14.91
CA ARG A 99 -26.54 12.86 -15.18
C ARG A 99 -25.67 12.80 -13.92
N ASP A 100 -26.21 13.13 -12.76
CA ASP A 100 -25.45 13.23 -11.50
C ASP A 100 -24.82 11.90 -11.11
N SER A 101 -25.58 10.81 -11.18
CA SER A 101 -25.10 9.46 -10.91
C SER A 101 -24.07 8.98 -11.93
N PHE A 102 -24.16 9.45 -13.19
CA PHE A 102 -23.18 9.16 -14.23
C PHE A 102 -21.86 9.91 -13.99
N ASN A 103 -21.95 11.17 -13.57
CA ASN A 103 -20.82 12.00 -13.20
C ASN A 103 -20.14 11.49 -11.92
N PHE A 104 -20.93 11.15 -10.89
CA PHE A 104 -20.46 10.57 -9.63
C PHE A 104 -19.63 9.28 -9.85
N SER A 105 -20.07 8.43 -10.77
CA SER A 105 -19.40 7.16 -11.07
C SER A 105 -18.15 7.28 -11.97
N SER A 106 -17.80 8.48 -12.43
CA SER A 106 -16.62 8.72 -13.27
C SER A 106 -15.33 8.44 -12.50
N PHE A 107 -14.31 7.88 -13.16
CA PHE A 107 -12.98 7.76 -12.55
C PHE A 107 -12.30 9.12 -12.32
N TYR A 108 -12.76 10.16 -13.03
CA TYR A 108 -12.31 11.55 -12.91
C TYR A 108 -13.29 12.41 -12.09
N ALA A 109 -14.20 11.79 -11.33
CA ALA A 109 -15.16 12.53 -10.51
C ALA A 109 -14.43 13.41 -9.50
N GLY A 110 -14.86 14.67 -9.37
CA GLY A 110 -14.29 15.63 -8.43
C GLY A 110 -13.00 16.31 -8.89
N GLN A 111 -12.52 16.05 -10.11
CA GLN A 111 -11.37 16.77 -10.68
C GLN A 111 -11.83 18.03 -11.44
N PRO A 112 -11.48 19.24 -10.97
CA PRO A 112 -11.78 20.48 -11.68
C PRO A 112 -10.98 20.56 -13.00
N PRO A 113 -11.55 21.15 -14.06
CA PRO A 113 -10.81 21.43 -15.30
C PRO A 113 -9.70 22.48 -15.12
N THR A 114 -9.64 23.13 -13.96
CA THR A 114 -8.66 24.16 -13.60
C THR A 114 -7.56 23.65 -12.66
N SER A 115 -7.48 22.34 -12.43
CA SER A 115 -6.42 21.74 -11.62
C SER A 115 -5.05 22.02 -12.21
N LEU A 116 -4.05 22.22 -11.35
CA LEU A 116 -2.66 22.30 -11.77
C LEU A 116 -2.15 20.89 -12.08
N PRO A 117 -1.13 20.72 -12.93
CA PRO A 117 -0.60 19.39 -13.24
C PRO A 117 -0.03 18.68 -12.01
N VAL A 118 0.53 19.44 -11.07
CA VAL A 118 0.98 18.98 -9.76
C VAL A 118 0.49 19.95 -8.69
N GLU A 119 -0.01 19.41 -7.59
CA GLU A 119 -0.43 20.15 -6.40
C GLU A 119 0.20 19.49 -5.18
N PHE A 120 0.64 20.25 -4.18
CA PHE A 120 1.20 19.68 -2.95
C PHE A 120 0.72 20.41 -1.70
N ASN A 121 0.68 19.69 -0.59
CA ASN A 121 0.33 20.21 0.74
C ASN A 121 1.01 19.37 1.85
N VAL A 122 0.93 19.83 3.09
CA VAL A 122 1.16 19.02 4.29
C VAL A 122 -0.19 18.73 4.94
N LEU A 123 -0.48 17.46 5.17
CA LEU A 123 -1.72 17.01 5.79
C LEU A 123 -1.76 17.38 7.28
N PRO A 124 -2.95 17.43 7.93
CA PRO A 124 -3.06 17.78 9.35
C PRO A 124 -2.24 16.90 10.30
N ASN A 125 -1.93 15.66 9.90
CA ASN A 125 -1.09 14.71 10.63
C ASN A 125 0.42 14.87 10.34
N GLY A 126 0.82 15.85 9.51
CA GLY A 126 2.20 16.19 9.21
C GLY A 126 2.79 15.51 7.97
N PHE A 127 2.10 14.56 7.33
CA PHE A 127 2.60 13.92 6.11
C PHE A 127 2.60 14.89 4.91
N GLY A 128 3.64 14.79 4.08
CA GLY A 128 3.64 15.44 2.77
C GLY A 128 2.63 14.74 1.85
N TYR A 129 1.89 15.52 1.08
CA TYR A 129 0.95 15.00 0.09
C TYR A 129 1.20 15.72 -1.24
N ILE A 130 1.38 14.96 -2.32
CA ILE A 130 1.47 15.47 -3.68
C ILE A 130 0.41 14.78 -4.52
N LYS A 131 -0.44 15.55 -5.18
CA LYS A 131 -1.35 15.06 -6.21
C LYS A 131 -0.77 15.39 -7.57
N VAL A 132 -0.56 14.38 -8.41
CA VAL A 132 -0.16 14.55 -9.80
C VAL A 132 -1.40 14.34 -10.65
N ASN A 133 -1.94 15.41 -11.22
CA ASN A 133 -3.18 15.37 -11.98
C ASN A 133 -2.98 14.93 -13.44
N SER A 134 -1.80 15.18 -14.02
CA SER A 134 -1.51 14.87 -15.42
C SER A 134 0.00 14.82 -15.68
N PHE A 135 0.44 13.92 -16.56
CA PHE A 135 1.77 13.98 -17.20
C PHE A 135 1.69 14.57 -18.64
N LEU A 136 0.52 15.04 -19.08
CA LEU A 136 0.24 15.62 -20.40
C LEU A 136 -0.17 17.10 -20.26
N ASP A 137 0.66 17.90 -19.60
CA ASP A 137 0.41 19.32 -19.39
C ASP A 137 1.72 20.09 -19.66
N ASN A 138 2.03 21.12 -18.88
CA ASN A 138 3.29 21.85 -18.96
C ASN A 138 4.38 21.20 -18.12
N ASP A 139 5.30 20.48 -18.77
CA ASP A 139 6.41 19.77 -18.12
C ASP A 139 7.25 20.67 -17.18
N VAL A 140 7.51 21.92 -17.59
CA VAL A 140 8.31 22.87 -16.79
C VAL A 140 7.59 23.23 -15.50
N LEU A 141 6.29 23.54 -15.57
CA LEU A 141 5.47 23.83 -14.40
C LEU A 141 5.39 22.61 -13.47
N SER A 142 5.18 21.41 -14.04
CA SER A 142 5.12 20.16 -13.29
C SER A 142 6.39 19.93 -12.48
N ILE A 143 7.57 20.02 -13.11
CA ILE A 143 8.85 19.85 -12.43
C ILE A 143 9.10 20.94 -11.39
N GLN A 144 8.82 22.20 -11.70
CA GLN A 144 9.03 23.30 -10.75
C GLN A 144 8.20 23.14 -9.47
N VAL A 145 6.94 22.72 -9.59
CA VAL A 145 6.08 22.46 -8.43
C VAL A 145 6.54 21.21 -7.69
N TRP A 146 6.94 20.16 -8.40
CA TRP A 146 7.47 18.92 -7.84
C TRP A 146 8.74 19.15 -7.01
N GLU A 147 9.75 19.80 -7.58
CA GLU A 147 11.00 20.13 -6.89
C GLU A 147 10.75 21.02 -5.67
N ARG A 148 9.82 21.98 -5.79
CA ARG A 148 9.41 22.83 -4.66
C ARG A 148 8.80 22.00 -3.53
N ALA A 149 7.94 21.03 -3.85
CA ALA A 149 7.34 20.13 -2.87
C ALA A 149 8.40 19.29 -2.17
N ILE A 150 9.27 18.59 -2.93
CA ILE A 150 10.31 17.73 -2.37
C ILE A 150 11.30 18.53 -1.52
N LYS A 151 11.73 19.70 -1.99
CA LYS A 151 12.59 20.58 -1.20
C LYS A 151 11.92 20.99 0.11
N TYR A 152 10.65 21.41 0.07
CA TYR A 152 9.92 21.79 1.27
C TYR A 152 9.80 20.62 2.26
N PHE A 153 9.52 19.42 1.77
CA PHE A 153 9.43 18.20 2.56
C PHE A 153 10.76 17.84 3.23
N ASN A 154 11.88 17.93 2.51
CA ASN A 154 13.21 17.72 3.06
C ASN A 154 13.58 18.78 4.12
N ASP A 155 13.39 20.06 3.80
CA ASP A 155 13.72 21.17 4.70
C ASP A 155 12.93 21.12 6.01
N ASN A 156 11.70 20.58 5.98
CA ASN A 156 10.80 20.46 7.15
C ASN A 156 10.76 19.05 7.74
N GLN A 157 11.60 18.12 7.28
CA GLN A 157 11.69 16.75 7.78
C GLN A 157 10.33 16.04 7.87
N VAL A 158 9.50 16.17 6.83
CA VAL A 158 8.18 15.52 6.85
C VAL A 158 8.34 14.00 7.01
N PRO A 159 7.57 13.36 7.91
CA PRO A 159 7.80 11.99 8.33
C PRO A 159 7.46 10.94 7.25
N GLY A 160 6.76 11.33 6.19
CA GLY A 160 6.40 10.49 5.06
C GLY A 160 5.74 11.31 3.95
N VAL A 161 5.74 10.77 2.73
CA VAL A 161 5.13 11.41 1.55
C VAL A 161 4.10 10.48 0.90
N ILE A 162 2.92 11.01 0.61
CA ILE A 162 1.84 10.33 -0.10
C ILE A 162 1.71 10.95 -1.49
N LEU A 163 1.73 10.11 -2.52
CA LEU A 163 1.64 10.50 -3.91
C LEU A 163 0.30 10.04 -4.47
N ASP A 164 -0.58 10.95 -4.83
CA ASP A 164 -1.91 10.64 -5.34
C ASP A 164 -1.95 10.70 -6.87
N MET A 165 -2.16 9.54 -7.46
CA MET A 165 -2.17 9.28 -8.90
C MET A 165 -3.56 8.88 -9.43
N ARG A 166 -4.60 8.89 -8.57
CA ARG A 166 -5.90 8.29 -8.88
C ARG A 166 -6.59 8.85 -10.12
N ASN A 167 -6.35 10.11 -10.45
CA ASN A 167 -7.00 10.81 -11.56
C ASN A 167 -6.06 11.11 -12.74
N ASN A 168 -4.86 10.53 -12.78
CA ASN A 168 -3.86 10.87 -13.78
C ASN A 168 -3.91 9.93 -14.99
N GLY A 169 -4.44 10.41 -16.11
CA GLY A 169 -4.56 9.64 -17.35
C GLY A 169 -3.25 9.40 -18.12
N GLY A 170 -2.10 9.86 -17.60
CA GLY A 170 -0.80 9.69 -18.25
C GLY A 170 -0.32 10.92 -19.01
N GLY A 171 0.47 10.68 -20.08
CA GLY A 171 1.18 11.71 -20.83
C GLY A 171 2.64 11.35 -21.09
N SER A 172 3.56 12.24 -20.72
CA SER A 172 5.00 12.04 -20.90
C SER A 172 5.55 10.93 -19.98
N ALA A 173 5.90 9.79 -20.58
CA ALA A 173 6.56 8.68 -19.86
C ALA A 173 7.93 9.11 -19.30
N TRP A 174 8.68 9.93 -20.05
CA TRP A 174 9.94 10.48 -19.57
C TRP A 174 9.75 11.31 -18.30
N LEU A 175 8.72 12.17 -18.27
CA LEU A 175 8.42 12.98 -17.09
C LEU A 175 8.06 12.10 -15.89
N ALA A 176 7.27 11.05 -16.11
CA ALA A 176 6.94 10.07 -15.07
C ALA A 176 8.19 9.36 -14.52
N ASP A 177 9.08 8.88 -15.37
CA ASP A 177 10.34 8.24 -14.94
C ASP A 177 11.21 9.21 -14.14
N GLN A 178 11.41 10.43 -14.65
CA GLN A 178 12.30 11.39 -13.98
C GLN A 178 11.69 11.93 -12.68
N MET A 179 10.37 12.09 -12.58
CA MET A 179 9.73 12.47 -11.31
C MET A 179 9.83 11.34 -10.28
N ALA A 180 9.71 10.07 -10.68
CA ALA A 180 9.92 8.94 -9.77
C ALA A 180 11.36 8.85 -9.27
N ALA A 181 12.35 9.24 -10.10
CA ALA A 181 13.77 9.23 -9.77
C ALA A 181 14.15 10.04 -8.51
N TYR A 182 13.32 11.00 -8.09
CA TYR A 182 13.49 11.80 -6.86
C TYR A 182 13.46 10.95 -5.59
N PHE A 183 12.96 9.72 -5.67
CA PHE A 183 12.89 8.80 -4.54
C PHE A 183 14.01 7.77 -4.54
N PHE A 184 14.97 7.85 -5.48
CA PHE A 184 16.07 6.90 -5.61
C PHE A 184 17.42 7.63 -5.50
N ASP A 185 18.47 6.89 -5.14
CA ASP A 185 19.83 7.41 -4.96
C ASP A 185 20.80 6.98 -6.09
N LYS A 186 20.34 6.10 -6.97
CA LYS A 186 21.10 5.55 -8.10
C LYS A 186 20.27 5.53 -9.36
N GLU A 187 20.97 5.60 -10.49
CA GLU A 187 20.35 5.37 -11.79
C GLU A 187 19.82 3.93 -11.88
N ILE A 188 18.60 3.79 -12.39
CA ILE A 188 17.93 2.50 -12.55
C ILE A 188 17.32 2.43 -13.95
N VAL A 189 17.69 1.41 -14.71
CA VAL A 189 17.01 1.06 -15.96
C VAL A 189 15.64 0.51 -15.60
N VAL A 190 14.58 1.12 -16.16
CA VAL A 190 13.19 0.76 -15.84
C VAL A 190 12.50 0.01 -16.96
N GLY A 191 12.97 0.16 -18.21
CA GLY A 191 12.36 -0.56 -19.32
C GLY A 191 12.83 -0.13 -20.69
N ASN A 192 12.05 -0.53 -21.68
CA ASN A 192 12.21 -0.17 -23.09
C ASN A 192 10.83 -0.29 -23.79
N THR A 193 10.73 0.12 -25.05
CA THR A 193 9.57 -0.13 -25.90
C THR A 193 9.96 -1.05 -27.06
N ALA A 194 9.24 -2.15 -27.19
CA ALA A 194 9.38 -3.06 -28.32
C ALA A 194 8.40 -2.69 -29.43
N TYR A 195 8.90 -2.48 -30.65
CA TYR A 195 8.10 -2.19 -31.84
C TYR A 195 8.11 -3.38 -32.80
N TYR A 196 6.99 -3.63 -33.48
CA TYR A 196 6.91 -4.71 -34.46
C TYR A 196 7.76 -4.38 -35.70
N ASN A 197 8.77 -5.20 -35.97
CA ASN A 197 9.62 -5.06 -37.14
C ASN A 197 9.13 -5.99 -38.27
N LYS A 198 8.61 -5.40 -39.36
CA LYS A 198 8.10 -6.16 -40.50
C LYS A 198 9.16 -6.99 -41.22
N GLY A 199 10.42 -6.58 -41.18
CA GLY A 199 11.52 -7.25 -41.87
C GLY A 199 11.92 -8.56 -41.19
N SER A 200 11.94 -8.58 -39.85
CA SER A 200 12.20 -9.79 -39.07
C SER A 200 10.94 -10.60 -38.74
N GLY A 201 9.76 -9.97 -38.76
CA GLY A 201 8.51 -10.58 -38.28
C GLY A 201 8.41 -10.65 -36.76
N GLU A 202 9.32 -9.98 -36.05
CA GLU A 202 9.48 -10.05 -34.60
C GLU A 202 9.40 -8.65 -33.98
N PHE A 203 9.19 -8.60 -32.67
CA PHE A 203 9.34 -7.35 -31.92
C PHE A 203 10.83 -7.03 -31.72
N TYR A 204 11.20 -5.78 -31.96
CA TYR A 204 12.55 -5.25 -31.79
C TYR A 204 12.54 -4.13 -30.74
N MET A 205 13.51 -4.15 -29.84
CA MET A 205 13.78 -3.08 -28.88
C MET A 205 15.06 -2.38 -29.31
N ASP A 206 14.98 -1.08 -29.57
CA ASP A 206 16.18 -0.28 -29.84
C ASP A 206 16.91 -0.04 -28.50
N PRO A 207 18.20 -0.41 -28.36
CA PRO A 207 18.98 -0.06 -27.18
C PRO A 207 19.02 1.45 -26.88
N GLY A 208 18.82 2.30 -27.90
CA GLY A 208 18.71 3.75 -27.76
C GLY A 208 17.42 4.24 -27.08
N ASP A 209 16.37 3.41 -27.07
CA ASP A 209 15.07 3.72 -26.44
C ASP A 209 14.97 3.21 -24.98
N GLN A 210 16.10 2.80 -24.40
CA GLN A 210 16.15 2.35 -23.01
C GLN A 210 15.72 3.48 -22.06
N ALA A 211 14.66 3.23 -21.30
CA ALA A 211 14.15 4.15 -20.29
C ALA A 211 14.88 3.92 -18.96
N SER A 212 15.31 5.02 -18.31
CA SER A 212 16.01 5.00 -17.03
C SER A 212 15.56 6.15 -16.14
N MET A 213 15.46 5.87 -14.84
CA MET A 213 15.33 6.89 -13.79
C MET A 213 16.70 7.44 -13.44
N ILE A 214 16.91 8.74 -13.58
CA ILE A 214 18.18 9.39 -13.25
C ILE A 214 17.93 10.31 -12.03
N PRO A 215 18.46 9.97 -10.84
CA PRO A 215 18.21 10.74 -9.63
C PRO A 215 18.64 12.21 -9.75
N PRO A 216 17.90 13.13 -9.12
CA PRO A 216 18.31 14.53 -9.02
C PRO A 216 19.51 14.69 -8.05
N PRO A 217 20.09 15.89 -7.92
CA PRO A 217 21.04 16.19 -6.85
C PRO A 217 20.53 15.76 -5.46
N ALA A 218 21.43 15.30 -4.59
CA ALA A 218 21.08 14.67 -3.31
C ALA A 218 20.14 15.50 -2.40
N ASN A 219 20.21 16.83 -2.48
CA ASN A 219 19.32 17.73 -1.71
C ASN A 219 17.87 17.74 -2.20
N LEU A 220 17.60 17.21 -3.39
CA LEU A 220 16.28 17.01 -3.98
C LEU A 220 15.84 15.55 -3.97
N GLN A 221 16.59 14.65 -3.33
CA GLN A 221 16.16 13.27 -3.14
C GLN A 221 15.36 13.15 -1.84
N TYR A 222 14.25 12.40 -1.86
CA TYR A 222 13.46 12.09 -0.66
C TYR A 222 13.63 10.61 -0.26
N SER A 223 14.24 10.38 0.89
CA SER A 223 14.58 9.04 1.41
C SER A 223 13.62 8.51 2.48
N GLY A 224 12.61 9.30 2.88
CA GLY A 224 11.62 8.90 3.87
C GLY A 224 10.61 7.86 3.36
N PRO A 225 9.66 7.42 4.20
CA PRO A 225 8.53 6.57 3.80
C PRO A 225 7.70 7.19 2.68
N VAL A 226 7.32 6.40 1.67
CA VAL A 226 6.48 6.83 0.54
C VAL A 226 5.35 5.84 0.31
N ALA A 227 4.15 6.35 0.04
CA ALA A 227 3.03 5.58 -0.47
C ALA A 227 2.50 6.22 -1.76
N VAL A 228 2.15 5.41 -2.75
CA VAL A 228 1.50 5.86 -3.98
C VAL A 228 0.05 5.39 -3.98
N ILE A 229 -0.89 6.32 -4.07
CA ILE A 229 -2.30 6.01 -4.21
C ILE A 229 -2.65 5.91 -5.68
N VAL A 230 -3.23 4.79 -6.09
CA VAL A 230 -3.64 4.52 -7.48
C VAL A 230 -5.13 4.24 -7.59
N GLY A 231 -5.64 4.34 -8.81
CA GLY A 231 -7.02 4.01 -9.15
C GLY A 231 -7.18 3.72 -10.63
N PRO A 232 -8.40 3.36 -11.07
CA PRO A 232 -8.63 2.89 -12.44
C PRO A 232 -8.52 3.99 -13.51
N ALA A 233 -8.40 5.27 -13.14
CA ALA A 233 -8.06 6.35 -14.07
C ALA A 233 -6.55 6.55 -14.26
N CYS A 234 -5.71 5.94 -13.42
CA CYS A 234 -4.27 5.96 -13.62
C CYS A 234 -3.93 5.13 -14.86
N ALA A 235 -3.40 5.78 -15.89
CA ALA A 235 -3.16 5.16 -17.19
C ALA A 235 -1.82 5.60 -17.80
N SER A 236 -1.24 4.78 -18.68
CA SER A 236 -0.04 5.14 -19.46
C SER A 236 1.12 5.64 -18.56
N ALA A 237 1.60 6.87 -18.73
CA ALA A 237 2.68 7.43 -17.91
C ALA A 237 2.43 7.38 -16.39
N CYS A 238 1.17 7.45 -15.95
CA CYS A 238 0.82 7.26 -14.55
C CYS A 238 1.17 5.85 -14.04
N GLU A 239 1.02 4.85 -14.91
CA GLU A 239 1.32 3.46 -14.60
C GLU A 239 2.83 3.21 -14.58
N PHE A 240 3.59 3.84 -15.48
CA PHE A 240 5.06 3.81 -15.43
C PHE A 240 5.58 4.42 -14.12
N PHE A 241 5.10 5.62 -13.75
CA PHE A 241 5.43 6.22 -12.45
C PHE A 241 5.13 5.26 -11.29
N SER A 242 3.91 4.75 -11.25
CA SER A 242 3.44 3.90 -10.15
C SER A 242 4.21 2.58 -10.08
N TYR A 243 4.54 1.99 -11.23
CA TYR A 243 5.38 0.79 -11.32
C TYR A 243 6.81 1.05 -10.86
N ASN A 244 7.42 2.14 -11.32
CA ASN A 244 8.78 2.53 -10.93
C ASN A 244 8.92 2.67 -9.42
N MET A 245 7.91 3.21 -8.75
CA MET A 245 7.87 3.32 -7.30
C MET A 245 7.77 1.96 -6.57
N THR A 246 7.49 0.85 -7.26
CA THR A 246 7.56 -0.50 -6.68
C THR A 246 8.98 -1.08 -6.67
N ILE A 247 9.87 -0.54 -7.51
CA ILE A 247 11.23 -1.06 -7.66
C ILE A 247 11.97 -0.96 -6.32
N ASN A 248 12.63 -2.05 -5.95
CA ASN A 248 13.31 -2.20 -4.65
C ASN A 248 12.39 -1.92 -3.44
N GLY A 249 11.08 -2.12 -3.58
CA GLY A 249 10.11 -1.85 -2.51
C GLY A 249 10.04 -0.37 -2.11
N ARG A 250 10.33 0.56 -3.03
CA ARG A 250 10.50 1.98 -2.68
C ARG A 250 9.27 2.62 -2.06
N ALA A 251 8.08 2.29 -2.55
CA ALA A 251 6.80 2.71 -1.99
C ALA A 251 5.78 1.57 -2.01
N ALA A 252 4.84 1.61 -1.06
CA ALA A 252 3.64 0.79 -1.19
C ALA A 252 2.69 1.40 -2.20
N ILE A 253 2.02 0.56 -2.98
CA ILE A 253 0.95 0.97 -3.89
C ILE A 253 -0.40 0.70 -3.20
N VAL A 254 -1.19 1.74 -2.99
CA VAL A 254 -2.42 1.71 -2.20
C VAL A 254 -3.61 2.02 -3.10
N GLY A 255 -4.63 1.17 -3.08
CA GLY A 255 -5.81 1.37 -3.93
C GLY A 255 -6.89 0.32 -3.72
N GLN A 256 -8.12 0.63 -4.15
CA GLN A 256 -9.21 -0.35 -4.21
C GLN A 256 -9.13 -1.25 -5.46
N TYR A 257 -8.58 -0.71 -6.54
CA TYR A 257 -8.47 -1.36 -7.85
C TYR A 257 -7.07 -1.13 -8.43
N PRO A 258 -6.61 -1.97 -9.37
CA PRO A 258 -5.44 -1.66 -10.17
C PRO A 258 -5.66 -0.45 -11.07
N THR A 259 -4.55 0.01 -11.66
CA THR A 259 -4.54 0.99 -12.74
C THR A 259 -5.12 0.41 -14.04
N GLU A 260 -5.24 1.25 -15.07
CA GLU A 260 -5.98 0.94 -16.30
C GLU A 260 -5.40 -0.22 -17.13
N GLY A 261 -4.09 -0.48 -17.03
CA GLY A 261 -3.37 -1.47 -17.81
C GLY A 261 -3.15 -1.06 -19.26
N ALA A 262 -2.96 0.24 -19.52
CA ALA A 262 -2.75 0.84 -20.84
C ALA A 262 -1.27 1.23 -21.01
N GLY A 263 -0.39 0.24 -21.07
CA GLY A 263 1.06 0.43 -21.06
C GLY A 263 1.69 0.61 -22.45
N GLY A 264 0.91 0.51 -23.53
CA GLY A 264 1.44 0.62 -24.90
C GLY A 264 1.59 2.06 -25.41
N SER A 265 2.63 2.31 -26.23
CA SER A 265 2.78 3.57 -26.97
C SER A 265 1.72 3.67 -28.06
N VAL A 266 1.12 4.85 -28.22
CA VAL A 266 0.08 5.11 -29.22
C VAL A 266 0.57 6.06 -30.31
N GLU A 267 -0.02 5.93 -31.50
CA GLU A 267 0.15 6.87 -32.60
C GLU A 267 -1.22 7.23 -33.19
N ASP A 268 -1.34 8.50 -33.58
CA ASP A 268 -2.52 9.01 -34.27
C ASP A 268 -2.36 8.92 -35.79
N PHE A 269 -3.27 8.20 -36.42
CA PHE A 269 -3.32 8.00 -37.86
C PHE A 269 -4.40 8.90 -38.47
N MET A 270 -3.99 9.81 -39.34
CA MET A 270 -4.91 10.62 -40.14
C MET A 270 -5.35 9.84 -41.37
N MET A 271 -6.64 9.58 -41.44
CA MET A 271 -7.31 8.87 -42.53
C MET A 271 -7.99 9.88 -43.48
N PRO A 272 -8.38 9.46 -44.70
CA PRO A 272 -9.23 10.27 -45.56
C PRO A 272 -10.48 10.78 -44.84
N GLU A 273 -11.06 11.85 -45.35
CA GLU A 273 -12.29 12.46 -44.80
C GLU A 273 -12.13 13.03 -43.37
N ASN A 274 -10.90 13.41 -42.97
CA ASN A 274 -10.57 13.96 -41.65
C ASN A 274 -10.91 13.02 -40.47
N ILE A 275 -10.91 11.71 -40.73
CA ILE A 275 -11.05 10.71 -39.67
C ILE A 275 -9.68 10.54 -39.01
N GLN A 276 -9.64 10.57 -37.67
CA GLN A 276 -8.47 10.27 -36.89
C GLN A 276 -8.69 8.94 -36.16
N VAL A 277 -7.72 8.02 -36.23
CA VAL A 277 -7.72 6.76 -35.50
C VAL A 277 -6.45 6.68 -34.68
N GLN A 278 -6.58 6.40 -33.39
CA GLN A 278 -5.43 6.15 -32.53
C GLN A 278 -5.25 4.64 -32.36
N LEU A 279 -4.02 4.14 -32.53
CA LEU A 279 -3.69 2.73 -32.35
C LEU A 279 -2.42 2.58 -31.52
N THR A 280 -2.35 1.50 -30.74
CA THR A 280 -1.13 1.09 -30.06
C THR A 280 -0.12 0.57 -31.09
N ILE A 281 1.08 1.12 -31.08
CA ILE A 281 2.19 0.77 -31.99
C ILE A 281 3.38 0.13 -31.27
N GLY A 282 3.50 0.35 -29.96
CA GLY A 282 4.63 -0.08 -29.14
C GLY A 282 4.19 -0.88 -27.93
N ARG A 283 5.00 -1.86 -27.55
CA ARG A 283 4.83 -2.68 -26.35
C ARG A 283 5.86 -2.25 -25.32
N ALA A 284 5.44 -1.58 -24.26
CA ALA A 284 6.34 -1.30 -23.16
C ALA A 284 6.70 -2.58 -22.41
N VAL A 285 7.96 -2.68 -22.01
CA VAL A 285 8.52 -3.80 -21.27
C VAL A 285 9.34 -3.31 -20.08
N ASP A 286 9.47 -4.14 -19.06
CA ASP A 286 10.33 -3.87 -17.92
C ASP A 286 11.82 -4.01 -18.31
N ALA A 287 12.72 -3.74 -17.35
CA ALA A 287 14.16 -3.87 -17.56
C ALA A 287 14.64 -5.29 -17.94
N GLN A 288 13.80 -6.31 -17.75
CA GLN A 288 14.07 -7.70 -18.14
C GLN A 288 13.41 -8.07 -19.48
N GLY A 289 12.71 -7.13 -20.13
CA GLY A 289 12.06 -7.33 -21.41
C GLY A 289 10.65 -7.94 -21.32
N ASN A 290 10.04 -8.01 -20.14
CA ASN A 290 8.68 -8.55 -19.97
C ASN A 290 7.61 -7.46 -20.06
N VAL A 291 6.45 -7.82 -20.64
CA VAL A 291 5.25 -6.98 -20.57
C VAL A 291 4.72 -7.01 -19.13
N HIS A 292 4.65 -5.84 -18.49
CA HIS A 292 4.33 -5.75 -17.07
C HIS A 292 3.03 -4.96 -16.77
N LEU A 293 2.60 -4.06 -17.66
CA LEU A 293 1.40 -3.22 -17.47
C LEU A 293 0.21 -3.63 -18.33
N GLU A 294 0.44 -3.92 -19.61
CA GLU A 294 -0.66 -4.08 -20.57
C GLU A 294 -1.66 -5.17 -20.13
N GLY A 295 -2.93 -4.80 -20.04
CA GLY A 295 -4.04 -5.68 -19.64
C GLY A 295 -4.17 -5.99 -18.14
N LYS A 296 -3.20 -5.55 -17.32
CA LYS A 296 -3.15 -5.85 -15.88
C LYS A 296 -3.14 -4.58 -15.02
N GLY A 297 -2.35 -3.59 -15.43
CA GLY A 297 -2.01 -2.41 -14.65
C GLY A 297 -1.10 -2.72 -13.46
N VAL A 298 -0.75 -1.67 -12.72
CA VAL A 298 -0.11 -1.74 -11.42
C VAL A 298 -1.15 -2.17 -10.38
N VAL A 299 -0.92 -3.33 -9.79
CA VAL A 299 -1.79 -3.91 -8.76
C VAL A 299 -1.39 -3.32 -7.40
N PRO A 300 -2.34 -2.83 -6.58
CA PRO A 300 -2.03 -2.34 -5.24
C PRO A 300 -1.37 -3.42 -4.39
N THR A 301 -0.24 -3.10 -3.77
CA THR A 301 0.37 -3.95 -2.73
C THR A 301 -0.46 -3.90 -1.44
N ILE A 302 -1.15 -2.79 -1.20
CA ILE A 302 -2.13 -2.60 -0.14
C ILE A 302 -3.51 -2.42 -0.77
N LYS A 303 -4.26 -3.52 -0.88
CA LYS A 303 -5.65 -3.50 -1.37
C LYS A 303 -6.58 -2.97 -0.29
N VAL A 304 -7.20 -1.82 -0.53
CA VAL A 304 -8.29 -1.29 0.29
C VAL A 304 -9.58 -2.02 -0.11
N PRO A 305 -10.30 -2.68 0.82
CA PRO A 305 -11.50 -3.43 0.48
C PRO A 305 -12.63 -2.54 -0.05
N VAL A 306 -13.41 -3.08 -0.98
CA VAL A 306 -14.65 -2.47 -1.47
C VAL A 306 -15.82 -3.16 -0.77
N THR A 307 -16.28 -2.58 0.34
CA THR A 307 -17.40 -3.08 1.13
C THR A 307 -18.48 -2.02 1.24
N ALA A 308 -19.67 -2.41 1.68
CA ALA A 308 -20.71 -1.42 1.98
C ALA A 308 -20.24 -0.41 3.05
N GLU A 309 -19.37 -0.82 3.98
CA GLU A 309 -18.82 0.08 5.00
C GLU A 309 -17.84 1.10 4.38
N THR A 310 -16.86 0.64 3.61
CA THR A 310 -15.87 1.56 3.00
C THR A 310 -16.51 2.49 1.98
N LEU A 311 -17.49 2.00 1.21
CA LEU A 311 -18.28 2.84 0.30
C LEU A 311 -19.15 3.87 1.05
N LEU A 312 -19.65 3.54 2.24
CA LEU A 312 -20.45 4.48 3.06
C LEU A 312 -19.58 5.61 3.59
N LYS A 313 -18.39 5.28 4.10
CA LYS A 313 -17.37 6.28 4.49
C LYS A 313 -17.05 7.23 3.35
N GLN A 314 -16.79 6.69 2.15
CA GLN A 314 -16.57 7.49 0.94
C GLN A 314 -17.77 8.38 0.59
N ALA A 315 -19.00 7.87 0.71
CA ALA A 315 -20.21 8.65 0.48
C ALA A 315 -20.39 9.79 1.51
N ASN A 316 -19.82 9.65 2.71
CA ASN A 316 -19.81 10.67 3.76
C ASN A 316 -18.62 11.65 3.65
N GLY A 317 -17.78 11.51 2.62
CA GLY A 317 -16.64 12.39 2.37
C GLY A 317 -15.31 11.95 3.00
N GLU A 318 -15.24 10.76 3.59
CA GLU A 318 -13.99 10.17 4.08
C GLU A 318 -13.20 9.56 2.92
N ASP A 319 -11.88 9.72 2.92
CA ASP A 319 -10.99 9.13 1.93
C ASP A 319 -10.29 7.88 2.50
N VAL A 320 -10.99 6.76 2.46
CA VAL A 320 -10.51 5.46 2.99
C VAL A 320 -9.21 4.98 2.34
N VAL A 321 -8.88 5.46 1.14
CA VAL A 321 -7.64 5.07 0.45
C VAL A 321 -6.49 5.96 0.92
N LEU A 322 -6.73 7.26 1.12
CA LEU A 322 -5.77 8.15 1.76
C LEU A 322 -5.49 7.71 3.20
N GLU A 323 -6.50 7.39 4.00
CA GLU A 323 -6.32 6.86 5.37
C GLU A 323 -5.43 5.61 5.40
N ALA A 324 -5.61 4.70 4.43
CA ALA A 324 -4.75 3.53 4.30
C ALA A 324 -3.30 3.92 3.94
N ALA A 325 -3.10 4.91 3.06
CA ALA A 325 -1.78 5.41 2.71
C ALA A 325 -1.09 6.13 3.88
N GLU A 326 -1.83 6.95 4.65
CA GLU A 326 -1.35 7.57 5.90
C GLU A 326 -0.88 6.51 6.90
N LYS A 327 -1.65 5.42 7.04
CA LYS A 327 -1.26 4.30 7.88
C LYS A 327 0.05 3.67 7.39
N VAL A 328 0.22 3.47 6.09
CA VAL A 328 1.47 2.94 5.51
C VAL A 328 2.65 3.84 5.81
N VAL A 329 2.58 5.14 5.52
CA VAL A 329 3.73 6.04 5.72
C VAL A 329 3.99 6.34 7.20
N SER A 330 3.03 6.06 8.08
CA SER A 330 3.24 6.08 9.54
C SER A 330 4.04 4.86 10.05
N GLN A 331 4.12 3.79 9.26
CA GLN A 331 4.90 2.59 9.58
C GLN A 331 6.35 2.74 9.09
N PRO A 332 7.32 2.09 9.75
CA PRO A 332 8.68 2.08 9.25
C PRO A 332 8.86 1.40 7.89
N LEU A 333 9.84 1.85 7.12
CA LEU A 333 10.27 1.23 5.85
C LEU A 333 10.60 -0.26 6.06
N GLY A 334 9.97 -1.14 5.29
CA GLY A 334 10.04 -2.60 5.45
C GLY A 334 8.73 -3.24 5.92
N ALA A 335 7.77 -2.44 6.41
CA ALA A 335 6.47 -2.96 6.87
C ALA A 335 5.65 -3.62 5.76
N GLY A 336 5.11 -4.80 6.05
CA GLY A 336 4.31 -5.60 5.13
C GLY A 336 5.09 -6.31 4.02
N LEU A 337 6.41 -6.13 3.93
CA LEU A 337 7.26 -6.88 3.00
C LEU A 337 7.66 -8.22 3.62
N THR A 338 7.36 -9.33 2.96
CA THR A 338 7.80 -10.66 3.42
C THR A 338 9.31 -10.82 3.18
N PRO A 339 10.12 -11.05 4.23
CA PRO A 339 11.56 -11.29 4.06
C PRO A 339 11.85 -12.57 3.29
N SER A 340 12.98 -12.61 2.59
CA SER A 340 13.44 -13.82 1.88
C SER A 340 13.89 -14.95 2.81
N GLY A 341 14.11 -14.65 4.09
CA GLY A 341 14.46 -15.58 5.16
C GLY A 341 14.66 -14.84 6.49
N PRO A 342 14.97 -15.55 7.60
CA PRO A 342 15.29 -14.92 8.87
C PRO A 342 16.67 -14.24 8.84
N PRO A 343 16.95 -13.28 9.74
CA PRO A 343 18.29 -12.77 9.95
C PRO A 343 19.23 -13.87 10.43
N LYS A 344 20.53 -13.66 10.26
CA LYS A 344 21.54 -14.60 10.70
C LYS A 344 21.72 -14.51 12.22
N ILE A 345 21.65 -15.66 12.90
CA ILE A 345 22.08 -15.80 14.28
C ILE A 345 23.59 -16.02 14.31
N ALA A 346 24.32 -15.15 14.99
CA ALA A 346 25.76 -15.28 15.14
C ALA A 346 26.14 -16.53 15.98
N ASP A 347 27.28 -17.15 15.66
CA ASP A 347 27.81 -18.23 16.49
C ASP A 347 28.25 -17.73 17.88
N ALA A 348 28.53 -18.66 18.80
CA ALA A 348 28.86 -18.33 20.19
C ALA A 348 30.08 -17.41 20.34
N ALA A 349 31.10 -17.54 19.48
CA ALA A 349 32.31 -16.72 19.56
C ALA A 349 32.03 -15.29 19.07
N ALA A 350 31.34 -15.16 17.95
CA ALA A 350 30.92 -13.88 17.39
C ALA A 350 29.93 -13.16 18.31
N ALA A 351 28.95 -13.87 18.86
CA ALA A 351 27.97 -13.33 19.80
C ALA A 351 28.63 -12.77 21.06
N LYS A 352 29.60 -13.51 21.63
CA LYS A 352 30.35 -13.07 22.81
C LYS A 352 31.19 -11.81 22.55
N SER A 353 31.81 -11.72 21.38
CA SER A 353 32.59 -10.53 20.98
C SER A 353 31.70 -9.28 20.88
N ALA A 354 30.53 -9.44 20.26
CA ALA A 354 29.60 -8.35 19.98
C ALA A 354 28.82 -7.84 21.20
N LEU A 355 28.70 -8.64 22.27
CA LEU A 355 27.97 -8.26 23.49
C LEU A 355 28.46 -6.94 24.12
N SER A 356 29.72 -6.56 23.87
CA SER A 356 30.32 -5.33 24.40
C SER A 356 30.15 -4.09 23.53
N SER A 357 29.68 -4.23 22.29
CA SER A 357 29.71 -3.16 21.29
C SER A 357 28.43 -3.00 20.46
N ALA A 358 27.63 -4.06 20.31
CA ALA A 358 26.38 -4.00 19.57
C ALA A 358 25.25 -3.38 20.43
N PRO A 359 24.35 -2.58 19.83
CA PRO A 359 23.18 -2.05 20.52
C PRO A 359 22.15 -3.16 20.80
N TYR A 360 21.35 -2.98 21.85
CA TYR A 360 20.20 -3.84 22.10
C TYR A 360 19.04 -3.49 21.14
N LEU A 361 18.18 -4.47 20.87
CA LEU A 361 17.03 -4.29 20.00
C LEU A 361 16.10 -3.17 20.52
N GLU A 362 15.95 -3.07 21.84
CA GLU A 362 15.19 -2.03 22.55
C GLU A 362 15.82 -0.63 22.44
N ASP A 363 17.14 -0.52 22.23
CA ASP A 363 17.80 0.76 22.00
C ASP A 363 17.36 1.37 20.67
N LYS A 364 17.11 0.51 19.68
CA LYS A 364 16.65 0.84 18.33
C LYS A 364 15.12 0.92 18.21
N ALA A 365 14.39 0.53 19.25
CA ALA A 365 12.95 0.55 19.26
C ALA A 365 12.37 1.97 19.48
N ARG A 366 11.22 2.22 18.87
CA ARG A 366 10.45 3.47 19.02
C ARG A 366 9.87 3.61 20.42
N GLU A 367 9.35 2.52 20.97
CA GLU A 367 8.68 2.46 22.26
C GLU A 367 9.71 2.42 23.39
N LYS A 368 9.40 3.13 24.49
CA LYS A 368 10.21 3.12 25.72
C LYS A 368 9.29 2.79 26.88
N TYR A 369 9.57 1.69 27.56
CA TYR A 369 8.84 1.21 28.73
C TYR A 369 9.61 1.49 30.01
N ASN A 370 8.89 1.61 31.12
CA ASN A 370 9.48 1.78 32.45
C ASN A 370 9.40 0.48 33.25
N ALA A 371 10.06 0.44 34.41
CA ALA A 371 10.12 -0.77 35.25
C ALA A 371 8.74 -1.33 35.67
N ALA A 372 7.72 -0.47 35.81
CA ALA A 372 6.38 -0.91 36.19
C ALA A 372 5.69 -1.69 35.08
N ASP A 373 6.02 -1.45 33.80
CA ASP A 373 5.44 -2.15 32.66
C ASP A 373 5.89 -3.63 32.63
N PHE A 374 7.10 -3.92 33.13
CA PHE A 374 7.63 -5.28 33.26
C PHE A 374 7.18 -6.01 34.53
N SER A 375 6.48 -5.33 35.44
CA SER A 375 6.07 -5.89 36.74
C SER A 375 4.82 -6.77 36.70
N LYS A 376 4.14 -6.82 35.54
CA LYS A 376 2.87 -7.54 35.36
C LYS A 376 2.92 -8.47 34.14
N PRO A 377 2.26 -9.64 34.19
CA PRO A 377 2.08 -10.48 33.02
C PRO A 377 1.35 -9.73 31.91
N GLY A 378 1.74 -9.97 30.66
CA GLY A 378 1.21 -9.26 29.50
C GLY A 378 2.23 -9.16 28.36
N THR A 379 1.88 -8.37 27.34
CA THR A 379 2.70 -8.16 26.16
C THR A 379 3.13 -6.71 26.05
N LEU A 380 4.43 -6.50 25.88
CA LEU A 380 5.01 -5.23 25.48
C LEU A 380 5.45 -5.34 24.01
N ALA A 381 4.93 -4.44 23.17
CA ALA A 381 5.22 -4.43 21.74
C ALA A 381 6.30 -3.39 21.41
N TYR A 382 7.26 -3.76 20.57
CA TYR A 382 8.30 -2.88 20.06
C TYR A 382 8.25 -2.81 18.54
N THR A 383 8.51 -1.62 18.04
CA THR A 383 8.66 -1.27 16.63
C THR A 383 10.09 -0.83 16.40
N VAL A 384 10.85 -1.59 15.61
CA VAL A 384 12.29 -1.40 15.40
C VAL A 384 12.56 -1.21 13.92
N SER A 385 13.41 -0.24 13.56
CA SER A 385 13.84 -0.01 12.18
C SER A 385 15.34 -0.29 12.04
N LEU A 386 15.72 -1.18 11.13
CA LEU A 386 17.11 -1.58 10.90
C LEU A 386 17.52 -1.44 9.43
N ALA A 387 18.82 -1.34 9.18
CA ALA A 387 19.44 -1.59 7.89
C ALA A 387 19.86 -3.07 7.78
N GLN A 388 20.03 -3.59 6.57
CA GLN A 388 20.45 -4.98 6.35
C GLN A 388 21.78 -5.33 7.05
N SER A 389 22.68 -4.34 7.15
CA SER A 389 23.98 -4.47 7.81
C SER A 389 23.96 -4.25 9.32
N ASP A 390 22.81 -3.91 9.91
CA ASP A 390 22.74 -3.67 11.35
C ASP A 390 23.01 -4.97 12.11
N GLN A 391 23.73 -4.82 13.22
CA GLN A 391 23.99 -5.88 14.19
C GLN A 391 23.34 -5.47 15.51
N VAL A 392 22.50 -6.34 16.08
CA VAL A 392 21.74 -6.04 17.30
C VAL A 392 21.72 -7.21 18.26
N ILE A 393 21.64 -6.90 19.56
CA ILE A 393 21.48 -7.88 20.63
C ILE A 393 19.99 -8.04 20.92
N TRP A 394 19.47 -9.26 20.79
CA TRP A 394 18.12 -9.62 21.24
C TRP A 394 18.24 -10.44 22.52
N THR A 395 17.66 -9.97 23.62
CA THR A 395 17.93 -10.56 24.95
C THR A 395 16.69 -10.61 25.85
N SER A 396 16.71 -11.54 26.79
CA SER A 396 15.87 -11.51 27.98
C SER A 396 16.63 -12.10 29.15
N GLY A 397 16.44 -11.52 30.33
CA GLY A 397 17.20 -11.89 31.51
C GLY A 397 16.51 -11.50 32.79
N TRP A 398 17.18 -11.79 33.90
CA TRP A 398 16.71 -11.46 35.23
C TRP A 398 17.88 -11.06 36.12
N CYS A 399 17.64 -10.11 37.00
CA CYS A 399 18.57 -9.69 38.04
C CYS A 399 17.94 -9.93 39.41
N ALA A 400 18.75 -10.32 40.40
CA ALA A 400 18.33 -10.46 41.78
C ALA A 400 19.39 -9.94 42.75
N THR A 401 19.00 -9.63 43.98
CA THR A 401 19.93 -9.11 45.00
C THR A 401 21.00 -10.12 45.43
N THR A 402 20.77 -11.42 45.22
CA THR A 402 21.74 -12.48 45.51
C THR A 402 21.74 -13.55 44.42
N LYS A 403 22.85 -14.27 44.29
CA LYS A 403 23.01 -15.36 43.34
C LYS A 403 22.04 -16.53 43.62
N ASP A 404 21.76 -16.81 44.89
CA ASP A 404 20.83 -17.89 45.26
C ASP A 404 19.40 -17.58 44.82
N ILE A 405 18.95 -16.33 44.98
CA ILE A 405 17.63 -15.88 44.49
C ILE A 405 17.60 -15.98 42.96
N LEU A 406 18.65 -15.51 42.27
CA LEU A 406 18.75 -15.59 40.81
C LEU A 406 18.63 -17.04 40.33
N GLU A 407 19.41 -17.97 40.90
CA GLU A 407 19.40 -19.38 40.52
C GLU A 407 18.05 -20.06 40.82
N SER A 408 17.41 -19.71 41.93
CA SER A 408 16.07 -20.21 42.26
C SER A 408 15.02 -19.73 41.25
N ASN A 409 15.03 -18.44 40.91
CA ASN A 409 14.09 -17.85 39.95
C ASN A 409 14.25 -18.46 38.56
N PHE A 410 15.49 -18.64 38.09
CA PHE A 410 15.76 -19.25 36.78
C PHE A 410 15.22 -20.67 36.63
N LYS A 411 15.11 -21.45 37.72
CA LYS A 411 14.47 -22.78 37.69
C LYS A 411 12.95 -22.70 37.51
N ALA A 412 12.34 -21.58 37.89
CA ALA A 412 10.91 -21.33 37.77
C ALA A 412 10.53 -20.65 36.44
N PHE A 413 11.52 -20.26 35.63
CA PHE A 413 11.32 -19.63 34.32
C PHE A 413 11.27 -20.67 33.19
N LYS A 414 10.36 -20.45 32.24
CA LYS A 414 10.40 -21.09 30.93
C LYS A 414 10.58 -20.02 29.87
N PHE A 415 11.71 -20.04 29.18
CA PHE A 415 12.01 -19.12 28.09
C PHE A 415 11.60 -19.72 26.76
N LYS A 416 10.95 -18.92 25.93
CA LYS A 416 10.68 -19.23 24.53
C LYS A 416 11.05 -18.04 23.65
N PHE A 417 11.87 -18.29 22.64
CA PHE A 417 12.28 -17.32 21.64
C PHE A 417 11.80 -17.79 20.27
N VAL A 418 11.02 -16.95 19.60
CA VAL A 418 10.51 -17.20 18.25
C VAL A 418 11.03 -16.12 17.31
N LEU A 419 11.70 -16.52 16.23
CA LEU A 419 12.21 -15.65 15.18
C LEU A 419 11.55 -16.05 13.86
N ASP A 420 10.75 -15.15 13.28
CA ASP A 420 9.99 -15.36 12.04
C ASP A 420 9.19 -16.67 12.04
N GLY A 421 8.53 -16.94 13.18
CA GLY A 421 7.74 -18.14 13.40
C GLY A 421 8.55 -19.40 13.74
N GLN A 422 9.88 -19.36 13.71
CA GLN A 422 10.76 -20.47 14.09
C GLN A 422 11.14 -20.40 15.56
N ASP A 423 10.97 -21.49 16.31
CA ASP A 423 11.44 -21.60 17.68
C ASP A 423 12.97 -21.78 17.70
N VAL A 424 13.67 -20.76 18.20
CA VAL A 424 15.14 -20.71 18.26
C VAL A 424 15.68 -20.85 19.67
N SER A 425 14.83 -21.16 20.65
CA SER A 425 15.13 -21.14 22.09
C SER A 425 16.39 -21.92 22.49
N SER A 426 16.69 -23.03 21.80
CA SER A 426 17.86 -23.87 22.06
C SER A 426 19.20 -23.27 21.62
N GLN A 427 19.18 -22.18 20.85
CA GLN A 427 20.37 -21.52 20.29
C GLN A 427 20.82 -20.32 21.15
N ALA A 428 20.04 -19.92 22.15
CA ALA A 428 20.36 -18.80 23.04
C ALA A 428 21.72 -18.98 23.72
N GLN A 429 22.54 -17.94 23.72
CA GLN A 429 23.73 -17.87 24.54
C GLN A 429 23.35 -17.37 25.93
N THR A 430 24.08 -17.80 26.97
CA THR A 430 23.88 -17.34 28.34
C THR A 430 25.08 -16.54 28.81
N VAL A 431 24.83 -15.42 29.48
CA VAL A 431 25.87 -14.62 30.14
C VAL A 431 25.43 -14.27 31.56
N ASP A 432 26.35 -14.46 32.50
CA ASP A 432 26.21 -13.99 33.87
C ASP A 432 27.01 -12.70 34.05
N GLY A 433 26.46 -11.76 34.81
CA GLY A 433 27.07 -10.46 35.04
C GLY A 433 26.50 -9.77 36.26
N LYS A 434 26.88 -8.50 36.44
CA LYS A 434 26.37 -7.65 37.52
C LYS A 434 25.82 -6.35 36.98
N SER A 435 24.69 -5.91 37.51
CA SER A 435 24.14 -4.58 37.29
C SER A 435 24.04 -3.87 38.63
N GLY A 436 24.91 -2.89 38.86
CA GLY A 436 25.08 -2.30 40.19
C GLY A 436 25.47 -3.37 41.23
N SER A 437 24.64 -3.52 42.27
CA SER A 437 24.82 -4.55 43.31
C SER A 437 24.06 -5.86 43.04
N GLN A 438 23.32 -5.96 41.93
CA GLN A 438 22.52 -7.14 41.61
C GLN A 438 23.31 -8.16 40.79
N GLU A 439 23.05 -9.44 41.02
CA GLU A 439 23.52 -10.55 40.21
C GLU A 439 22.53 -10.77 39.07
N CYS A 440 23.01 -10.80 37.83
CA CYS A 440 22.18 -10.89 36.64
C CYS A 440 22.58 -12.07 35.76
N ARG A 441 21.58 -12.69 35.14
CA ARG A 441 21.76 -13.69 34.08
C ARG A 441 20.85 -13.33 32.91
N SER A 442 21.42 -13.37 31.70
CA SER A 442 20.70 -13.06 30.47
C SER A 442 20.89 -14.16 29.43
N LEU A 443 19.79 -14.49 28.76
CA LEU A 443 19.80 -15.23 27.50
C LEU A 443 19.83 -14.22 26.37
N TYR A 444 20.69 -14.41 25.38
CA TYR A 444 20.83 -13.47 24.29
C TYR A 444 21.20 -14.13 22.97
N TYR A 445 20.87 -13.41 21.90
CA TYR A 445 21.28 -13.64 20.53
C TYR A 445 21.95 -12.39 20.02
N VAL A 446 22.84 -12.57 19.04
CA VAL A 446 23.33 -11.47 18.22
C VAL A 446 22.86 -11.74 16.81
N LEU A 447 22.06 -10.82 16.28
CA LEU A 447 21.40 -10.93 14.99
C LEU A 447 22.07 -10.00 13.99
N THR A 448 22.44 -10.53 12.83
CA THR A 448 23.14 -9.83 11.75
C THR A 448 22.54 -10.18 10.38
N ASP A 449 23.04 -9.54 9.33
CA ASP A 449 22.73 -9.87 7.92
C ASP A 449 21.23 -9.96 7.69
N TRP A 450 20.51 -8.90 8.04
CA TRP A 450 19.05 -8.85 8.01
C TRP A 450 18.55 -8.78 6.56
N PRO A 451 17.75 -9.76 6.09
CA PRO A 451 17.06 -9.63 4.81
C PRO A 451 16.09 -8.43 4.85
N ALA A 452 15.85 -7.81 3.69
CA ALA A 452 14.85 -6.76 3.57
C ALA A 452 13.45 -7.27 3.95
N GLY A 453 12.71 -6.49 4.74
CA GLY A 453 11.30 -6.75 5.02
C GLY A 453 10.92 -6.66 6.49
N GLU A 454 9.74 -7.21 6.82
CA GLU A 454 9.18 -7.26 8.16
C GLU A 454 9.50 -8.59 8.84
N HIS A 455 10.28 -8.52 9.90
CA HIS A 455 10.61 -9.64 10.77
C HIS A 455 9.82 -9.58 12.08
N ARG A 456 9.48 -10.76 12.61
CA ARG A 456 8.73 -10.94 13.85
C ARG A 456 9.55 -11.71 14.86
N LEU A 457 9.87 -11.05 15.97
CA LEU A 457 10.58 -11.67 17.08
C LEU A 457 9.66 -11.67 18.29
N THR A 458 9.60 -12.78 19.01
CA THR A 458 8.85 -12.85 20.25
C THR A 458 9.66 -13.55 21.31
N THR A 459 9.82 -12.90 22.47
CA THR A 459 10.35 -13.52 23.68
C THR A 459 9.22 -13.72 24.67
N THR A 460 9.01 -14.95 25.12
CA THR A 460 8.08 -15.26 26.20
C THR A 460 8.87 -15.82 27.37
N VAL A 461 8.70 -15.20 28.54
CA VAL A 461 9.18 -15.75 29.81
C VAL A 461 7.96 -16.10 30.65
N THR A 462 7.73 -17.40 30.84
CA THR A 462 6.65 -17.89 31.70
C THR A 462 7.17 -18.09 33.11
N TYR A 463 6.59 -17.37 34.06
CA TYR A 463 6.81 -17.58 35.48
C TYR A 463 5.85 -18.65 35.97
N THR A 464 6.37 -19.83 36.28
CA THR A 464 5.54 -20.99 36.70
C THR A 464 5.00 -20.87 38.13
N SER A 465 5.54 -19.93 38.91
CA SER A 465 5.14 -19.60 40.27
C SER A 465 5.45 -18.13 40.54
N LYS A 466 5.10 -17.62 41.73
CA LYS A 466 5.43 -16.26 42.15
C LYS A 466 6.96 -16.10 42.26
N ILE A 467 7.48 -15.00 41.72
CA ILE A 467 8.93 -14.72 41.61
C ILE A 467 9.26 -13.52 42.49
N ASN A 468 10.43 -13.52 43.12
CA ASN A 468 10.92 -12.40 43.93
C ASN A 468 12.37 -12.08 43.55
N ASP A 469 12.71 -10.82 43.27
CA ASP A 469 14.08 -10.41 42.91
C ASP A 469 14.95 -10.03 44.13
N GLY A 470 14.40 -10.18 45.34
CA GLY A 470 14.98 -9.72 46.60
C GLY A 470 14.51 -8.32 47.04
N THR A 471 13.68 -7.66 46.23
CA THR A 471 13.08 -6.35 46.53
C THR A 471 11.57 -6.30 46.27
N ALA A 472 11.09 -6.94 45.20
CA ALA A 472 9.70 -6.93 44.77
C ALA A 472 9.22 -8.32 44.35
N ASP A 473 7.90 -8.49 44.38
CA ASP A 473 7.20 -9.71 43.99
C ASP A 473 6.57 -9.56 42.60
N TYR A 474 6.67 -10.61 41.79
CA TYR A 474 6.13 -10.68 40.43
C TYR A 474 5.16 -11.86 40.32
N ALA A 475 4.02 -11.60 39.68
CA ALA A 475 2.95 -12.60 39.56
C ALA A 475 3.34 -13.70 38.56
N PRO A 476 2.86 -14.95 38.76
CA PRO A 476 2.98 -15.99 37.75
C PRO A 476 2.22 -15.61 36.48
N GLY A 477 2.68 -16.10 35.33
CA GLY A 477 2.09 -15.81 34.02
C GLY A 477 3.15 -15.59 32.94
N ASP A 478 2.68 -15.22 31.76
CA ASP A 478 3.52 -14.95 30.60
C ASP A 478 3.88 -13.47 30.54
N TYR A 479 5.19 -13.21 30.43
CA TYR A 479 5.76 -11.90 30.18
C TYR A 479 6.32 -11.95 28.77
N VAL A 480 5.69 -11.20 27.86
CA VAL A 480 5.95 -11.28 26.43
C VAL A 480 6.54 -9.97 25.93
N LEU A 481 7.67 -10.06 25.24
CA LEU A 481 8.23 -8.98 24.43
C LEU A 481 8.01 -9.35 22.96
N ASP A 482 7.21 -8.57 22.25
CA ASP A 482 6.87 -8.78 20.84
C ASP A 482 7.50 -7.67 20.00
N TYR A 483 8.31 -8.01 19.01
CA TYR A 483 9.04 -7.05 18.19
C TYR A 483 8.62 -7.18 16.73
N SER A 484 8.24 -6.04 16.15
CA SER A 484 8.10 -5.85 14.71
C SER A 484 9.37 -5.13 14.23
N VAL A 485 10.25 -5.86 13.55
CA VAL A 485 11.53 -5.34 13.06
C VAL A 485 11.42 -5.11 11.57
N TYR A 486 11.61 -3.87 11.13
CA TYR A 486 11.46 -3.45 9.75
C TYR A 486 12.84 -3.13 9.17
N VAL A 487 13.25 -3.92 8.19
CA VAL A 487 14.56 -3.82 7.55
C VAL A 487 14.38 -3.17 6.20
N LYS A 488 15.09 -2.06 6.00
CA LYS A 488 15.05 -1.32 4.73
C LYS A 488 15.56 -2.20 3.57
N PRO A 489 14.86 -2.20 2.42
CA PRO A 489 15.34 -2.84 1.19
C PRO A 489 16.69 -2.35 0.70
#